data_AF-A0A9E3EYZ2-F1
#
_entry.id   AF-A0A9E3EYZ2-F1
#
_cell.length_a   1.000
_cell.length_b   1.000
_cell.length_c   1.000
_cell.angle_alpha   90.00
_cell.angle_beta   90.00
_cell.angle_gamma   90.00
#
_symmetry.space_group_name_H-M   'P 1'
#
loop_
_entity.id
_entity.type
_entity.pdbx_description
1 polymer ?
#
loop_
_entity_poly.entity_id
_entity_poly.type
_entity_poly.pdbx_seq_one_letter_code
_entity_poly.pdbx_strand_id
1 'polypeptide(L)'
;MMDRDAVLVVDDDALGERQIAHWLGAQDVFPYLSSETSLAALSGQKAPRIVICKPGSSGVAVFHWMQSLKDQPIVLILSDEPAQPGKVHGDGKSLTAVMHAPVDGAGLSRLVKLLLDVSTRITQAPAEDAPQLDRPRHISLNDMPPAGRA
;
A
#
# COMPACT_ATOMS: atom_id res chain seq x y z
N MET A 1 -2.66 -13.89 -12.39
CA MET A 1 -2.36 -12.74 -13.28
C MET A 1 -1.70 -11.71 -12.39
N MET A 2 -0.39 -11.48 -12.51
CA MET A 2 0.31 -10.52 -11.66
C MET A 2 -0.31 -9.14 -11.89
N ASP A 3 -0.67 -8.48 -10.78
CA ASP A 3 -1.28 -7.16 -10.71
C ASP A 3 -0.28 -6.17 -11.32
N ARG A 4 -0.38 -5.94 -12.64
CA ARG A 4 0.61 -5.18 -13.44
C ARG A 4 0.76 -3.72 -12.98
N ASP A 5 -0.08 -3.29 -12.05
CA ASP A 5 -0.51 -1.91 -11.86
C ASP A 5 -0.44 -1.50 -10.37
N ALA A 6 0.40 -2.18 -9.57
CA ALA A 6 0.44 -1.99 -8.12
C ALA A 6 1.46 -0.93 -7.65
N VAL A 7 2.23 -0.32 -8.55
CA VAL A 7 3.28 0.66 -8.22
C VAL A 7 3.01 1.97 -8.94
N LEU A 8 3.09 3.08 -8.22
CA LEU A 8 3.08 4.44 -8.77
C LEU A 8 4.46 5.07 -8.55
N VAL A 9 5.04 5.62 -9.60
CA VAL A 9 6.28 6.42 -9.55
C VAL A 9 5.92 7.88 -9.73
N VAL A 10 6.42 8.72 -8.84
CA VAL A 10 6.16 10.15 -8.79
C VAL A 10 7.48 10.91 -8.67
N ASP A 11 7.80 11.67 -9.69
CA ASP A 11 8.94 12.59 -9.70
C ASP A 11 8.50 13.90 -10.34
N ASP A 12 9.05 15.03 -9.88
CA ASP A 12 8.85 16.32 -10.54
C ASP A 12 9.52 16.31 -11.94
N ASP A 13 10.52 15.44 -12.14
CA ASP A 13 11.18 15.23 -13.43
C ASP A 13 10.75 13.91 -14.11
N ALA A 14 10.12 14.02 -15.28
CA ALA A 14 9.70 12.88 -16.09
C ALA A 14 10.85 11.96 -16.52
N LEU A 15 12.09 12.47 -16.62
CA LEU A 15 13.27 11.62 -16.87
C LEU A 15 13.59 10.75 -15.65
N GLY A 16 13.45 11.31 -14.45
CA GLY A 16 13.58 10.58 -13.18
C GLY A 16 12.55 9.46 -13.07
N GLU A 17 11.28 9.72 -13.42
CA GLU A 17 10.24 8.69 -13.43
C GLU A 17 10.58 7.54 -14.37
N ARG A 18 11.00 7.85 -15.60
CA ARG A 18 11.38 6.85 -16.62
C ARG A 18 12.60 6.04 -16.21
N GLN A 19 13.56 6.66 -15.54
CA GLN A 19 14.73 5.96 -15.03
C GLN A 19 14.33 4.94 -13.95
N ILE A 20 13.47 5.33 -13.01
CA ILE A 20 12.96 4.43 -11.98
C ILE A 20 12.16 3.29 -12.62
N ALA A 21 11.26 3.62 -13.56
CA ALA A 21 10.48 2.64 -14.29
C ALA A 21 11.36 1.64 -15.06
N HIS A 22 12.45 2.12 -15.66
CA HIS A 22 13.42 1.26 -16.34
C HIS A 22 14.09 0.27 -15.38
N TRP A 23 14.49 0.73 -14.18
CA TRP A 23 15.04 -0.17 -13.16
C TRP A 23 14.02 -1.24 -12.76
N LEU A 24 12.77 -0.84 -12.48
CA LEU A 24 11.70 -1.77 -12.10
C LEU A 24 11.36 -2.78 -13.20
N GLY A 25 11.45 -2.36 -14.47
CA GLY A 25 11.24 -3.24 -15.62
C GLY A 25 12.21 -4.43 -15.65
N ALA A 26 13.40 -4.32 -15.06
CA ALA A 26 14.35 -5.42 -14.93
C ALA A 26 13.87 -6.55 -13.98
N GLN A 27 12.76 -6.33 -13.26
CA GLN A 27 12.10 -7.31 -12.39
C GLN A 27 10.66 -7.61 -12.81
N ASP A 28 10.29 -7.27 -14.05
CA ASP A 28 8.93 -7.38 -14.61
C ASP A 28 7.88 -6.55 -13.84
N VAL A 29 8.31 -5.44 -13.23
CA VAL A 29 7.43 -4.48 -12.55
C VAL A 29 7.24 -3.27 -13.46
N PHE A 30 5.99 -2.98 -13.82
CA PHE A 30 5.61 -1.91 -14.74
C PHE A 30 4.80 -0.84 -14.01
N PRO A 31 5.42 0.20 -13.46
CA PRO A 31 4.72 1.19 -12.66
C PRO A 31 3.82 2.10 -13.51
N TYR A 32 2.80 2.67 -12.88
CA TYR A 32 2.19 3.91 -13.34
C TYR A 32 3.15 5.08 -13.13
N LEU A 33 3.22 5.99 -14.10
CA LEU A 33 4.00 7.22 -13.99
C LEU A 33 3.05 8.38 -13.71
N SER A 34 3.40 9.26 -12.77
CA SER A 34 2.53 10.40 -12.44
C SER A 34 2.44 11.42 -13.58
N SER A 35 3.46 11.46 -14.46
CA SER A 35 3.42 12.23 -15.71
C SER A 35 2.43 11.70 -16.76
N GLU A 36 2.05 10.41 -16.69
CA GLU A 36 1.19 9.74 -17.67
C GLU A 36 -0.20 9.42 -17.12
N THR A 37 -0.34 9.35 -15.79
CA THR A 37 -1.57 8.91 -15.12
C THR A 37 -1.99 9.90 -14.04
N SER A 38 -3.21 10.41 -14.16
CA SER A 38 -3.81 11.26 -13.13
C SER A 38 -4.10 10.47 -11.84
N LEU A 39 -3.76 11.05 -10.68
CA LEU A 39 -4.05 10.45 -9.37
C LEU A 39 -5.54 10.16 -9.16
N ALA A 40 -6.43 10.96 -9.77
CA ALA A 40 -7.87 10.72 -9.71
C ALA A 40 -8.29 9.40 -10.38
N ALA A 41 -7.55 8.99 -11.43
CA ALA A 41 -7.78 7.74 -12.14
C ALA A 41 -7.28 6.50 -11.37
N LEU A 42 -6.46 6.69 -10.34
CA LEU A 42 -5.85 5.64 -9.51
C LEU A 42 -6.65 5.34 -8.24
N SER A 43 -7.96 5.50 -8.26
CA SER A 43 -8.83 5.28 -7.10
C SER A 43 -9.55 3.91 -7.13
N GLY A 44 -9.93 3.40 -5.96
CA GLY A 44 -10.71 2.15 -5.84
C GLY A 44 -9.89 0.91 -6.22
N GLN A 45 -10.37 0.11 -7.18
CA GLN A 45 -9.73 -1.16 -7.59
C GLN A 45 -8.39 -0.98 -8.33
N LYS A 46 -8.02 0.25 -8.69
CA LYS A 46 -6.74 0.58 -9.35
C LYS A 46 -5.78 1.36 -8.44
N ALA A 47 -6.03 1.34 -7.13
CA ALA A 47 -5.15 2.01 -6.19
C ALA A 47 -3.78 1.31 -6.17
N PRO A 48 -2.67 2.06 -6.37
CA PRO A 48 -1.33 1.49 -6.22
C PRO A 48 -1.15 1.05 -4.76
N ARG A 49 -0.40 -0.04 -4.59
CA ARG A 49 -0.01 -0.57 -3.27
C ARG A 49 1.30 0.01 -2.79
N ILE A 50 2.14 0.44 -3.73
CA ILE A 50 3.42 1.08 -3.47
C ILE A 50 3.47 2.39 -4.23
N VAL A 51 3.90 3.44 -3.55
CA VAL A 51 4.22 4.74 -4.15
C VAL A 51 5.72 4.95 -3.98
N ILE A 52 6.41 5.21 -5.08
CA ILE A 52 7.82 5.63 -5.08
C ILE A 52 7.84 7.10 -5.44
N CYS A 53 8.39 7.94 -4.58
CA CYS A 53 8.46 9.38 -4.85
C CYS A 53 9.80 10.00 -4.50
N LYS A 54 10.16 11.07 -5.19
CA LYS A 54 11.21 11.98 -4.72
C LYS A 54 10.62 13.13 -3.89
N PRO A 55 11.37 13.69 -2.93
CA PRO A 55 11.00 14.95 -2.28
C PRO A 55 10.79 16.04 -3.33
N GLY A 56 9.62 16.67 -3.32
CA GLY A 56 9.24 17.63 -4.36
C GLY A 56 7.77 18.00 -4.30
N SER A 57 7.34 18.84 -5.23
CA SER A 57 5.97 19.34 -5.29
C SER A 57 4.96 18.22 -5.60
N SER A 58 5.33 17.30 -6.50
CA SER A 58 4.53 16.13 -6.86
C SER A 58 4.43 15.14 -5.69
N GLY A 59 5.50 14.99 -4.90
CA GLY A 59 5.48 14.20 -3.67
C GLY A 59 4.46 14.72 -2.64
N VAL A 60 4.35 16.05 -2.48
CA VAL A 60 3.35 16.68 -1.60
C VAL A 60 1.93 16.46 -2.14
N ALA A 61 1.72 16.58 -3.45
CA ALA A 61 0.42 16.32 -4.07
C ALA A 61 -0.05 14.88 -3.82
N VAL A 62 0.86 13.91 -3.95
CA VAL A 62 0.59 12.50 -3.66
C VAL A 62 0.29 12.27 -2.19
N PHE A 63 1.01 12.94 -1.28
CA PHE A 63 0.70 12.87 0.15
C PHE A 63 -0.76 13.25 0.44
N HIS A 64 -1.24 14.37 -0.11
CA HIS A 64 -2.64 14.77 0.07
C HIS A 64 -3.63 13.79 -0.55
N TRP A 65 -3.33 13.25 -1.73
CA TRP A 65 -4.16 12.23 -2.36
C TRP A 65 -4.25 10.95 -1.51
N MET A 66 -3.14 10.48 -0.93
CA MET A 66 -3.11 9.29 -0.07
C MET A 66 -3.98 9.42 1.17
N GLN A 67 -4.14 10.64 1.71
CA GLN A 67 -5.04 10.88 2.85
C GLN A 67 -6.51 10.61 2.53
N SER A 68 -6.89 10.60 1.24
CA SER A 68 -8.25 10.28 0.79
C SER A 68 -8.48 8.78 0.54
N LEU A 69 -7.43 7.97 0.56
CA LEU A 69 -7.52 6.53 0.29
C LEU A 69 -7.98 5.78 1.53
N LYS A 70 -8.83 4.76 1.31
CA LYS A 70 -9.28 3.85 2.37
C LYS A 70 -8.12 3.00 2.89
N ASP A 71 -7.30 2.49 1.98
CA ASP A 71 -6.12 1.67 2.26
C ASP A 71 -4.89 2.47 1.80
N GLN A 72 -3.98 2.78 2.73
CA GLN A 72 -2.81 3.58 2.38
C GLN A 72 -1.70 2.71 1.78
N PRO A 73 -1.05 3.19 0.70
CA PRO A 73 0.06 2.47 0.09
C PRO A 73 1.32 2.53 0.97
N ILE A 74 2.25 1.63 0.69
CA ILE A 74 3.62 1.73 1.17
C ILE A 74 4.31 2.85 0.39
N VAL A 75 4.94 3.78 1.09
CA VAL A 75 5.61 4.94 0.49
C VAL A 75 7.13 4.74 0.56
N LEU A 76 7.79 4.81 -0.59
CA LEU A 76 9.24 4.79 -0.75
C LEU A 76 9.71 6.16 -1.21
N ILE A 77 10.43 6.87 -0.35
CA ILE A 77 11.00 8.19 -0.66
C ILE A 77 12.45 7.99 -1.11
N LEU A 78 12.76 8.38 -2.34
CA LEU A 78 14.12 8.41 -2.86
C LEU A 78 14.70 9.82 -2.67
N SER A 79 15.60 9.98 -1.69
CA SER A 79 16.24 11.24 -1.38
C SER A 79 17.62 11.34 -2.04
N ASP A 80 17.91 12.50 -2.63
CA ASP A 80 19.23 12.82 -3.19
C ASP A 80 20.26 13.22 -2.10
N GLU A 81 19.83 13.33 -0.83
CA GLU A 81 20.75 13.64 0.27
C GLU A 81 21.69 12.46 0.54
N PRO A 82 23.01 12.62 0.37
CA PRO A 82 23.96 11.55 0.59
C PRO A 82 24.15 11.26 2.10
N ALA A 83 24.53 10.02 2.40
CA ALA A 83 25.14 9.61 3.67
C ALA A 83 24.27 9.71 4.94
N GLN A 84 22.94 9.74 4.83
CA GLN A 84 22.06 9.49 5.96
C GLN A 84 21.61 8.01 6.00
N PRO A 85 21.49 7.40 7.20
CA PRO A 85 20.89 6.09 7.32
C PRO A 85 19.43 6.16 6.86
N GLY A 86 18.99 5.17 6.08
CA GLY A 86 17.60 5.05 5.69
C GLY A 86 16.69 5.04 6.91
N LYS A 87 15.53 5.71 6.79
CA LYS A 87 14.55 5.83 7.88
C LYS A 87 13.30 5.08 7.49
N VAL A 88 12.77 4.29 8.40
CA VAL A 88 11.47 3.63 8.24
C VAL A 88 10.55 4.17 9.33
N HIS A 89 9.39 4.65 8.92
CA HIS A 89 8.34 5.16 9.79
C HIS A 89 7.05 4.41 9.51
N GLY A 90 6.37 3.97 10.57
CA GLY A 90 5.04 3.39 10.49
C GLY A 90 4.15 3.98 11.56
N ASP A 91 2.96 4.42 11.18
CA ASP A 91 1.96 5.04 12.07
C ASP A 91 0.73 4.13 12.29
N GLY A 92 0.86 2.84 11.94
CA GLY A 92 -0.21 1.85 12.00
C GLY A 92 -1.20 1.90 10.83
N LYS A 93 -1.15 2.95 10.00
CA LYS A 93 -1.97 3.08 8.78
C LYS A 93 -1.14 3.03 7.51
N SER A 94 0.08 3.54 7.57
CA SER A 94 1.01 3.65 6.45
C SER A 94 2.40 3.17 6.86
N LEU A 95 3.16 2.75 5.86
CA LEU A 95 4.59 2.44 6.00
C LEU A 95 5.35 3.37 5.05
N THR A 96 6.20 4.22 5.59
CA THR A 96 7.08 5.11 4.81
C THR A 96 8.53 4.69 5.03
N ALA A 97 9.28 4.47 3.95
CA ALA A 97 10.71 4.23 4.02
C ALA A 97 11.47 5.23 3.14
N VAL A 98 12.56 5.78 3.67
CA VAL A 98 13.43 6.75 3.00
C VAL A 98 14.73 6.06 2.60
N MET A 99 15.05 6.13 1.32
CA MET A 99 16.30 5.64 0.72
C MET A 99 17.13 6.82 0.25
N HIS A 100 18.39 6.87 0.67
CA HIS A 100 19.31 7.95 0.34
C HIS A 100 20.20 7.59 -0.85
N ALA A 101 20.59 8.59 -1.63
CA ALA A 101 21.51 8.43 -2.75
C ALA A 101 22.94 8.02 -2.29
N PRO A 102 23.69 7.28 -3.13
CA PRO A 102 23.28 6.75 -4.44
C PRO A 102 22.35 5.53 -4.29
N VAL A 103 21.22 5.57 -5.02
CA VAL A 103 20.27 4.44 -5.05
C VAL A 103 20.76 3.41 -6.08
N ASP A 104 21.06 2.20 -5.61
CA ASP A 104 21.29 1.05 -6.49
C ASP A 104 19.95 0.61 -7.10
N GLY A 105 19.79 0.79 -8.42
CA GLY A 105 18.59 0.39 -9.16
C GLY A 105 18.25 -1.10 -9.03
N ALA A 106 19.26 -1.97 -8.91
CA ALA A 106 19.02 -3.40 -8.68
C ALA A 106 18.49 -3.66 -7.27
N GLY A 107 19.07 -3.00 -6.26
CA GLY A 107 18.60 -3.02 -4.88
C GLY A 107 17.16 -2.51 -4.74
N LEU A 108 16.84 -1.36 -5.36
CA LEU A 108 15.49 -0.80 -5.37
C LEU A 108 14.49 -1.79 -5.99
N SER A 109 14.82 -2.38 -7.14
CA SER A 109 13.90 -3.27 -7.85
C SER A 109 13.62 -4.55 -7.06
N ARG A 110 14.63 -5.11 -6.39
CA ARG A 110 14.45 -6.26 -5.47
C ARG A 110 13.59 -5.90 -4.26
N LEU A 111 13.82 -4.72 -3.68
CA LEU A 111 13.02 -4.24 -2.55
C LEU A 111 11.55 -4.07 -2.94
N VAL A 112 11.27 -3.42 -4.06
CA VAL A 112 9.90 -3.22 -4.56
C VAL A 112 9.20 -4.55 -4.81
N LYS A 113 9.89 -5.52 -5.42
CA LYS A 113 9.34 -6.87 -5.61
C LYS A 113 9.00 -7.56 -4.29
N LEU A 114 9.88 -7.47 -3.29
CA LEU A 114 9.64 -8.02 -1.96
C LEU A 114 8.44 -7.33 -1.27
N LEU A 115 8.32 -6.01 -1.39
CA LEU A 115 7.19 -5.27 -0.82
C LEU A 115 5.87 -5.61 -1.51
N LEU A 116 5.87 -5.86 -2.83
CA LEU A 116 4.70 -6.34 -3.54
C LEU A 116 4.27 -7.73 -3.03
N ASP A 117 5.21 -8.66 -2.88
CA ASP A 117 4.95 -9.99 -2.33
C ASP A 117 4.42 -9.94 -0.89
N VAL A 118 4.94 -9.03 -0.06
CA VAL A 118 4.43 -8.81 1.30
C VAL A 118 3.04 -8.21 1.28
N SER A 119 2.81 -7.18 0.46
CA SER A 119 1.50 -6.51 0.37
C SER A 119 0.40 -7.46 -0.08
N THR A 120 0.68 -8.37 -1.04
CA THR A 120 -0.28 -9.35 -1.51
C THR A 120 -0.67 -10.35 -0.43
N ARG A 121 0.28 -10.78 0.40
CA ARG A 121 0.01 -11.68 1.55
C ARG A 121 -0.84 -11.01 2.63
N ILE A 122 -0.60 -9.73 2.91
CA ILE A 122 -1.37 -8.99 3.91
C ILE A 122 -2.81 -8.80 3.44
N THR A 123 -3.04 -8.46 2.17
CA THR A 123 -4.40 -8.33 1.62
C THR A 123 -5.13 -9.66 1.49
N GLN A 124 -4.40 -10.78 1.33
CA GLN A 124 -4.97 -12.12 1.20
C GLN A 124 -5.18 -12.85 2.53
N ALA A 125 -4.68 -12.32 3.65
CA ALA A 125 -4.99 -12.87 4.95
C ALA A 125 -6.52 -12.82 5.14
N PRO A 126 -7.21 -13.97 5.23
CA PRO A 126 -8.63 -13.94 5.56
C PRO A 126 -8.77 -13.23 6.90
N ALA A 127 -9.89 -12.52 7.07
CA ALA A 127 -10.33 -12.06 8.38
C ALA A 127 -10.73 -13.27 9.25
N GLU A 128 -9.80 -14.18 9.50
CA GLU A 128 -9.91 -15.27 10.47
C GLU A 128 -9.21 -14.83 11.74
N ASP A 129 -9.87 -13.95 12.48
CA ASP A 129 -9.95 -13.99 13.94
C ASP A 129 -10.90 -12.88 14.42
N ALA A 130 -12.14 -12.92 13.95
CA ALA A 130 -13.21 -12.52 14.84
C ALA A 130 -13.42 -13.73 15.74
N PRO A 131 -13.07 -13.69 17.05
CA PRO A 131 -13.58 -14.71 17.96
C PRO A 131 -15.10 -14.69 17.78
N GLN A 132 -15.66 -15.80 17.31
CA GLN A 132 -17.09 -16.02 17.42
C GLN A 132 -17.38 -16.03 18.92
N LEU A 133 -17.69 -14.86 19.48
CA LEU A 133 -18.38 -14.78 20.75
C LEU A 133 -19.67 -15.55 20.51
N ASP A 134 -19.71 -16.76 21.08
CA ASP A 134 -20.88 -17.59 21.28
C ASP A 134 -22.05 -16.66 21.60
N ARG A 135 -22.92 -16.42 20.61
CA ARG A 135 -24.14 -15.66 20.86
C ARG A 135 -24.89 -16.48 21.90
N PRO A 136 -25.17 -15.94 23.11
CA PRO A 136 -25.97 -16.67 24.07
C PRO A 136 -27.29 -16.98 23.38
N ARG A 137 -27.63 -18.28 23.31
CA ARG A 137 -28.93 -18.73 22.83
C ARG A 137 -29.98 -18.00 23.64
N HIS A 138 -30.62 -17.02 23.02
CA HIS A 138 -31.73 -16.29 23.61
C HIS A 138 -32.88 -17.29 23.69
N ILE A 139 -32.99 -18.00 24.80
CA ILE A 139 -34.17 -18.81 25.09
C ILE A 139 -35.32 -17.80 25.23
N SER A 140 -36.22 -17.80 24.24
CA SER A 140 -37.47 -17.05 24.34
C SER A 140 -38.27 -17.60 25.51
N LEU A 141 -38.60 -16.76 26.49
CA LEU A 141 -39.46 -17.11 27.62
C LEU A 141 -40.88 -17.56 27.20
N ASN A 142 -41.22 -17.49 25.92
CA ASN A 142 -42.49 -17.94 25.36
C ASN A 142 -42.56 -19.44 25.02
N ASP A 143 -41.47 -20.19 25.15
CA ASP A 143 -41.45 -21.65 24.92
C ASP A 143 -41.68 -22.49 26.19
N MET A 144 -42.08 -21.88 27.31
CA MET A 144 -42.45 -22.63 28.51
C MET A 144 -43.90 -23.17 28.42
N PRO A 145 -44.12 -24.48 28.53
CA PRO A 145 -45.47 -25.04 28.58
C PRO A 145 -46.19 -24.55 29.84
N PRO A 146 -47.50 -24.27 29.79
CA PRO A 146 -48.26 -23.79 30.94
C PRO A 146 -48.23 -24.85 32.03
N ALA A 147 -47.72 -24.49 33.21
CA ALA A 147 -47.79 -25.31 34.40
C ALA A 147 -49.26 -25.65 34.69
N GLY A 148 -49.60 -26.93 34.54
CA GLY A 148 -50.91 -27.45 34.85
C GLY A 148 -51.26 -27.17 36.31
N ARG A 149 -52.44 -26.58 36.51
CA ARG A 149 -53.11 -26.49 37.81
C ARG A 149 -53.42 -27.90 38.31
N ALA A 150 -53.03 -28.17 39.55
CA ALA A 150 -53.65 -29.17 40.41
C ALA A 150 -54.39 -28.43 41.53
#